data_AF-A0A151RXE1-F1
#
_entry.id   AF-A0A151RXE1-F1
#
_cell.length_a   1.000
_cell.length_b   1.000
_cell.length_c   1.000
_cell.angle_alpha   90.00
_cell.angle_beta   90.00
_cell.angle_gamma   90.00
#
_symmetry.space_group_name_H-M   'P 1'
#
loop_
_entity.id
_entity.type
_entity.pdbx_description
1 polymer ?
#
loop_
_entity_poly.entity_id
_entity_poly.type
_entity_poly.pdbx_seq_one_letter_code
_entity_poly.pdbx_strand_id
1 'polypeptide(L)'
;MWDTLEVTHEGTNDVKRSRINTLTHEYELFRMNPHENIQDMQKRFTHIINHLASLGKVFSNEDLINKVLRCLSREWKPKVTAITELKNLSTMTLAFLFGKLSRA
;
A
#
# COMPACT_ATOMS: atom_id res chain seq x y z
N MET A 1 5.48 -21.61 -38.25
CA MET A 1 4.48 -22.21 -37.33
C MET A 1 5.08 -22.32 -35.92
N TRP A 2 5.58 -21.19 -35.39
CA TRP A 2 6.12 -21.06 -34.02
C TRP A 2 5.63 -19.78 -33.31
N ASP A 3 5.03 -18.83 -34.04
CA ASP A 3 4.57 -17.54 -33.51
C ASP A 3 3.40 -17.63 -32.51
N THR A 4 2.67 -18.74 -32.47
CA THR A 4 1.44 -18.84 -31.64
C THR A 4 1.73 -19.05 -30.15
N LEU A 5 2.90 -19.60 -29.81
CA LEU A 5 3.30 -19.78 -28.41
C LEU A 5 3.97 -18.53 -27.82
N GLU A 6 4.60 -17.71 -28.65
CA GLU A 6 5.22 -16.45 -28.21
C GLU A 6 4.15 -15.41 -27.84
N VAL A 7 3.10 -15.30 -28.64
CA VAL A 7 1.98 -14.35 -28.41
C VAL A 7 1.22 -14.64 -27.10
N THR A 8 1.08 -15.90 -26.69
CA THR A 8 0.39 -16.23 -25.43
C THR A 8 1.23 -15.93 -24.20
N HIS A 9 2.55 -16.09 -24.28
CA HIS A 9 3.48 -15.74 -23.20
C HIS A 9 3.69 -14.22 -23.10
N GLU A 10 3.84 -13.52 -24.23
CA GLU A 10 3.91 -12.07 -24.29
C GLU A 10 2.62 -11.42 -23.77
N GLY A 11 1.44 -11.90 -24.20
CA GLY A 11 0.16 -11.43 -23.67
C GLY A 11 0.01 -11.64 -22.16
N THR A 12 0.55 -12.73 -21.61
CA THR A 12 0.55 -12.98 -20.15
C THR A 12 1.47 -12.00 -19.42
N ASN A 13 2.65 -11.70 -19.98
CA ASN A 13 3.59 -10.75 -19.41
C ASN A 13 3.11 -9.30 -19.52
N ASP A 14 2.49 -8.91 -20.64
CA ASP A 14 1.92 -7.58 -20.82
C ASP A 14 0.70 -7.35 -19.94
N VAL A 15 -0.17 -8.36 -19.79
CA VAL A 15 -1.29 -8.29 -18.83
C VAL A 15 -0.76 -8.18 -17.40
N LYS A 16 0.29 -8.94 -17.04
CA LYS A 16 0.93 -8.83 -15.72
C LYS A 16 1.52 -7.44 -15.49
N ARG A 17 2.25 -6.90 -16.48
CA ARG A 17 2.86 -5.57 -16.42
C ARG A 17 1.82 -4.47 -16.31
N SER A 18 0.75 -4.56 -17.10
CA SER A 18 -0.40 -3.64 -17.04
C SER A 18 -1.04 -3.63 -15.66
N ARG A 19 -1.31 -4.81 -15.07
CA ARG A 19 -1.84 -4.93 -13.70
C ARG A 19 -0.91 -4.32 -12.65
N ILE A 20 0.39 -4.57 -12.74
CA ILE A 20 1.39 -3.96 -11.84
C ILE A 20 1.34 -2.44 -11.95
N ASN A 21 1.27 -1.90 -13.17
CA ASN A 21 1.21 -0.46 -13.39
C ASN A 21 -0.06 0.16 -12.82
N THR A 22 -1.24 -0.45 -13.06
CA THR A 22 -2.52 0.02 -12.50
C THR A 22 -2.48 0.03 -10.97
N LEU A 23 -2.08 -1.09 -10.35
CA LEU A 23 -2.01 -1.18 -8.89
C LEU A 23 -0.94 -0.25 -8.29
N THR A 24 0.17 -0.04 -9.00
CA THR A 24 1.19 0.93 -8.59
C THR A 24 0.62 2.34 -8.61
N HIS A 25 -0.15 2.69 -9.64
CA HIS A 25 -0.80 3.98 -9.72
C HIS A 25 -1.85 4.18 -8.62
N GLU A 26 -2.67 3.16 -8.33
CA GLU A 26 -3.59 3.17 -7.20
C GLU A 26 -2.87 3.32 -5.87
N TYR A 27 -1.73 2.63 -5.69
CA TYR A 27 -0.87 2.81 -4.52
C TYR A 27 -0.34 4.25 -4.44
N GLU A 28 0.18 4.82 -5.52
CA GLU A 28 0.72 6.18 -5.56
C GLU A 28 -0.34 7.24 -5.22
N LEU A 29 -1.53 7.11 -5.79
CA LEU A 29 -2.67 8.00 -5.54
C LEU A 29 -3.43 7.68 -4.24
N PHE A 30 -3.08 6.61 -3.55
CA PHE A 30 -3.77 6.19 -2.34
C PHE A 30 -3.86 7.34 -1.33
N ARG A 31 -5.07 7.61 -0.87
CA ARG A 31 -5.40 8.58 0.18
C ARG A 31 -6.57 8.03 1.00
N MET A 32 -6.65 8.46 2.25
CA MET A 32 -7.81 8.26 3.08
C MET A 32 -8.99 9.04 2.49
N ASN A 33 -10.11 8.36 2.26
CA ASN A 33 -11.32 8.98 1.71
C ASN A 33 -12.05 9.80 2.79
N PRO A 34 -12.87 10.80 2.41
CA PRO A 34 -13.75 11.48 3.35
C PRO A 34 -14.70 10.49 4.01
N HIS A 35 -14.80 10.50 5.35
CA HIS A 35 -15.64 9.59 6.16
C HIS A 35 -15.20 8.11 6.16
N GLU A 36 -14.06 7.77 5.57
CA GLU A 36 -13.49 6.44 5.71
C GLU A 36 -12.90 6.26 7.11
N ASN A 37 -13.16 5.13 7.76
CA ASN A 37 -12.52 4.81 9.04
C ASN A 37 -11.15 4.13 8.81
N ILE A 38 -10.34 4.05 9.87
CA ILE A 38 -9.00 3.45 9.79
C ILE A 38 -9.02 1.97 9.37
N GLN A 39 -10.04 1.20 9.76
CA GLN A 39 -10.15 -0.22 9.42
C GLN A 39 -10.42 -0.41 7.92
N ASP A 40 -11.27 0.43 7.33
CA ASP A 40 -11.59 0.38 5.91
C ASP A 40 -10.40 0.84 5.07
N MET A 41 -9.72 1.91 5.49
CA MET A 41 -8.46 2.35 4.88
C MET A 41 -7.40 1.23 4.95
N GLN A 42 -7.25 0.56 6.10
CA GLN A 42 -6.32 -0.55 6.29
C GLN A 42 -6.62 -1.71 5.33
N LYS A 43 -7.89 -2.10 5.18
CA LYS A 43 -8.32 -3.16 4.27
C LYS A 43 -7.95 -2.81 2.83
N ARG A 44 -8.28 -1.61 2.35
CA ARG A 44 -7.94 -1.17 0.98
C ARG A 44 -6.44 -1.12 0.75
N PHE A 45 -5.68 -0.60 1.71
CA PHE A 45 -4.23 -0.53 1.61
C PHE A 45 -3.61 -1.93 1.54
N THR A 46 -4.01 -2.82 2.46
CA THR A 46 -3.50 -4.20 2.52
C THR A 46 -3.86 -4.97 1.25
N HIS A 47 -5.05 -4.74 0.69
CA HIS A 47 -5.46 -5.32 -0.59
C HIS A 47 -4.48 -4.95 -1.71
N ILE A 48 -4.20 -3.65 -1.91
CA ILE A 48 -3.28 -3.17 -2.96
C ILE A 48 -1.89 -3.78 -2.78
N ILE A 49 -1.35 -3.78 -1.56
CA ILE A 49 -0.01 -4.31 -1.26
C ILE A 49 0.07 -5.82 -1.49
N ASN A 50 -0.93 -6.58 -1.04
CA ASN A 50 -0.97 -8.02 -1.25
C ASN A 50 -1.05 -8.38 -2.73
N HIS A 51 -1.84 -7.62 -3.51
CA HIS A 51 -1.93 -7.82 -4.95
C HIS A 51 -0.60 -7.49 -5.64
N LEU A 52 0.05 -6.38 -5.30
CA LEU A 52 1.38 -6.04 -5.83
C LEU A 52 2.43 -7.10 -5.45
N ALA A 53 2.42 -7.59 -4.21
CA ALA A 53 3.31 -8.65 -3.75
C ALA A 53 3.10 -9.96 -4.52
N SER A 54 1.85 -10.34 -4.78
CA SER A 54 1.52 -11.53 -5.58
C SER A 54 2.03 -11.44 -7.03
N LEU A 55 2.23 -10.23 -7.54
CA LEU A 55 2.76 -9.96 -8.87
C LEU A 55 4.30 -9.81 -8.87
N GLY A 56 4.94 -9.88 -7.70
CA GLY A 56 6.40 -9.79 -7.53
C GLY A 56 6.92 -8.40 -7.14
N LYS A 57 6.04 -7.42 -6.86
CA LYS A 57 6.42 -6.08 -6.42
C LYS A 57 6.18 -5.95 -4.91
N VAL A 58 7.25 -6.02 -4.13
CA VAL A 58 7.21 -5.95 -2.66
C VAL A 58 7.79 -4.62 -2.22
N PHE A 59 7.18 -4.01 -1.19
CA PHE A 59 7.65 -2.78 -0.56
C PHE A 59 8.25 -3.10 0.81
N SER A 60 9.23 -2.29 1.23
CA SER A 60 9.74 -2.41 2.59
C SER A 60 8.66 -1.98 3.60
N ASN A 61 8.70 -2.55 4.81
CA ASN A 61 7.76 -2.16 5.86
C ASN A 61 7.87 -0.66 6.21
N GLU A 62 9.07 -0.08 6.11
CA GLU A 62 9.30 1.36 6.27
C GLU A 62 8.58 2.20 5.19
N ASP A 63 8.67 1.79 3.92
CA ASP A 63 7.98 2.47 2.83
C ASP A 63 6.46 2.44 3.03
N LEU A 64 5.93 1.29 3.47
CA LEU A 64 4.51 1.12 3.74
C LEU A 64 4.03 2.00 4.90
N ILE A 65 4.81 2.07 5.99
CA ILE A 65 4.51 2.94 7.13
C ILE A 65 4.52 4.41 6.70
N ASN A 66 5.58 4.85 6.04
CA ASN A 66 5.70 6.20 5.53
C ASN A 66 4.56 6.56 4.58
N LYS A 67 4.14 5.60 3.75
CA LYS A 67 3.01 5.76 2.85
C LYS A 67 1.72 5.98 3.64
N VAL A 68 1.37 5.10 4.57
CA VAL A 68 0.15 5.23 5.38
C VAL A 68 0.11 6.57 6.11
N LEU A 69 1.21 6.95 6.78
CA LEU A 69 1.31 8.23 7.51
C LEU A 69 1.07 9.44 6.60
N ARG A 70 1.58 9.41 5.36
CA ARG A 70 1.36 10.48 4.37
C ARG A 70 -0.08 10.48 3.84
N CYS A 71 -0.74 9.33 3.76
CA CYS A 71 -2.06 9.16 3.16
C CYS A 71 -3.23 9.51 4.09
N LEU A 72 -2.99 9.62 5.39
CA LEU A 72 -3.98 10.02 6.39
C LEU A 72 -4.51 11.45 6.16
N SER A 73 -5.77 11.69 6.55
CA SER A 73 -6.39 13.03 6.46
C SER A 73 -5.70 14.02 7.42
N ARG A 74 -5.93 15.33 7.21
CA ARG A 74 -5.32 16.38 8.05
C ARG A 74 -5.70 16.27 9.53
N GLU A 75 -6.85 15.68 9.83
CA GLU A 75 -7.36 15.50 11.19
C GLU A 75 -6.48 14.55 12.02
N TRP A 76 -5.77 13.64 11.35
CA TRP A 76 -4.86 12.70 12.00
C TRP A 76 -3.45 13.26 12.22
N LYS A 77 -3.14 14.48 11.75
CA LYS A 77 -1.81 15.08 11.87
C LYS A 77 -1.25 15.07 13.29
N PRO A 78 -1.99 15.48 14.35
CA PRO A 78 -1.44 15.47 15.70
C PRO A 78 -0.99 14.08 16.15
N LYS A 79 -1.74 13.04 15.75
CA LYS A 79 -1.44 11.64 16.08
C LYS A 79 -0.26 11.11 15.26
N VAL A 80 -0.17 11.49 13.99
CA VAL A 80 0.99 11.18 13.13
C VAL A 80 2.28 11.75 13.72
N THR A 81 2.26 13.01 14.16
CA THR A 81 3.41 13.65 14.83
C THR A 81 3.81 12.90 16.10
N ALA A 82 2.85 12.59 16.98
CA ALA A 82 3.12 11.84 18.21
C ALA A 82 3.71 10.45 17.93
N ILE A 83 3.26 9.76 16.88
CA ILE A 83 3.81 8.46 16.47
C ILE A 83 5.24 8.60 15.92
N THR A 84 5.51 9.69 15.20
CA THR A 84 6.81 9.96 14.58
C THR A 84 7.88 10.34 15.61
N GLU A 85 7.48 11.04 16.68
CA GLU A 85 8.36 11.44 17.79
C GLU A 85 8.77 10.28 18.70
N LEU A 86 7.96 9.21 18.75
CA LEU A 86 8.38 7.96 19.35
C LEU A 86 9.52 7.42 18.48
N LYS A 87 10.77 7.47 18.97
CA LYS A 87 12.04 7.06 18.31
C LYS A 87 12.11 5.59 17.82
N ASN A 88 10.97 4.92 17.64
CA ASN A 88 10.79 3.52 17.32
C ASN A 88 10.23 3.29 15.90
N LEU A 89 10.20 4.30 15.02
CA LEU A 89 9.68 4.12 13.65
C LEU A 89 10.41 3.00 12.89
N SER A 90 11.73 2.88 13.08
CA SER A 90 12.58 1.89 12.42
C SER A 90 12.30 0.45 12.87
N THR A 91 11.71 0.25 14.05
CA THR A 91 11.36 -1.08 14.59
C THR A 91 9.85 -1.35 14.55
N MET A 92 9.06 -0.38 14.11
CA MET A 92 7.61 -0.47 14.10
C MET A 92 7.12 -1.33 12.94
N THR A 93 6.13 -2.19 13.19
CA THR A 93 5.45 -2.95 12.14
C THR A 93 4.20 -2.23 11.65
N LEU A 94 3.79 -2.46 10.41
CA LEU A 94 2.55 -1.91 9.84
C LEU A 94 1.32 -2.27 10.69
N ALA A 95 1.26 -3.49 11.23
CA ALA A 95 0.19 -3.92 12.13
C ALA A 95 0.14 -3.09 13.42
N PHE A 96 1.31 -2.78 14.01
CA PHE A 96 1.39 -1.93 15.20
C PHE A 96 0.95 -0.49 14.90
N LEU A 97 1.31 0.06 13.73
CA LEU A 97 0.84 1.38 13.29
C LEU A 97 -0.69 1.44 13.26
N PHE A 98 -1.34 0.49 12.58
CA PHE A 98 -2.80 0.44 12.51
C PHE A 98 -3.44 0.19 13.89
N GLY A 99 -2.79 -0.58 14.76
CA GLY A 99 -3.18 -0.75 16.16
C GLY A 99 -3.13 0.57 16.95
N LYS A 100 -2.12 1.42 16.73
CA LYS A 100 -2.04 2.75 17.33
C LYS A 100 -3.10 3.69 16.77
N LEU A 101 -3.34 3.67 15.46
CA LEU A 101 -4.34 4.51 14.80
C LEU A 101 -5.78 4.17 15.23
N SER A 102 -6.11 2.88 15.36
CA SER A 102 -7.45 2.40 15.74
C SER A 102 -7.85 2.63 17.20
N ARG A 103 -6.89 2.84 18.12
CA ARG A 103 -7.16 3.10 19.54
C ARG A 103 -7.42 4.59 19.89
N ALA A 104 -7.80 5.43 18.92
CA ALA A 104 -8.29 6.79 19.21
C ALA A 104 -9.81 6.81 19.27
#